data_AF-A0A238WIM2-F1
#
_entry.id   AF-A0A238WIM2-F1
#
_cell.length_a   1.000
_cell.length_b   1.000
_cell.length_c   1.000
_cell.angle_alpha   90.00
_cell.angle_beta   90.00
_cell.angle_gamma   90.00
#
_symmetry.space_group_name_H-M   'P 1'
#
loop_
_entity.id
_entity.type
_entity.pdbx_description
1 polymer ?
#
loop_
_entity_poly.entity_id
_entity_poly.type
_entity_poly.pdbx_seq_one_letter_code
_entity_poly.pdbx_strand_id
1 'polypeptide(L)'
;MPPSGTAGGLPQWGDSVAALVRPVRQCTLGEETPGVPPVVLVGSHGEPTALLLSDPRTAEVCTAPVSLRVHPTTDVTEALERALTRTAVLRFDPVVCTDRTGHVLGLLRIEDLASAARKSR
;
A
#
# COMPACT_ATOMS: atom_id res chain seq x y z
N MET A 1 17.35 -34.65 -32.60
CA MET A 1 16.55 -34.22 -31.44
C MET A 1 17.26 -33.06 -30.76
N PRO A 2 16.78 -31.81 -30.89
CA PRO A 2 17.28 -30.68 -30.12
C PRO A 2 16.64 -30.64 -28.72
N PRO A 3 17.31 -30.04 -27.72
CA PRO A 3 16.80 -29.97 -26.34
C PRO A 3 15.76 -28.84 -26.18
N SER A 4 14.70 -29.15 -25.44
CA SER A 4 13.62 -28.23 -25.06
C SER A 4 14.17 -27.04 -24.27
N GLY A 5 14.11 -25.86 -24.87
CA GLY A 5 14.44 -24.59 -24.24
C GLY A 5 13.38 -24.18 -23.22
N THR A 6 13.86 -23.89 -22.02
CA THR A 6 13.16 -23.31 -20.88
C THR A 6 12.49 -22.00 -21.27
N ALA A 7 11.15 -21.94 -21.19
CA ALA A 7 10.43 -20.67 -21.27
C ALA A 7 10.63 -19.92 -19.94
N GLY A 8 11.64 -19.06 -19.89
CA GLY A 8 11.74 -18.01 -18.89
C GLY A 8 10.60 -17.02 -19.12
N GLY A 9 9.52 -17.15 -18.34
CA GLY A 9 8.44 -16.17 -18.33
C GLY A 9 8.99 -14.82 -17.88
N LEU A 10 8.91 -13.82 -18.76
CA LEU A 10 9.13 -12.43 -18.37
C LEU A 10 8.14 -12.08 -17.24
N PRO A 11 8.56 -11.29 -16.23
CA PRO A 11 7.64 -10.85 -15.18
C PRO A 11 6.49 -10.08 -15.82
N GLN A 12 5.29 -10.62 -15.68
CA GLN A 12 4.05 -9.98 -16.10
C GLN A 12 3.80 -8.74 -15.23
N TRP A 13 4.20 -7.57 -15.73
CA TRP A 13 4.08 -6.28 -15.02
C TRP A 13 2.64 -5.86 -14.68
N GLY A 14 1.62 -6.58 -15.18
CA GLY A 14 0.21 -6.29 -14.95
C GLY A 14 -0.33 -6.72 -13.59
N ASP A 15 0.34 -7.65 -12.90
CA ASP A 15 -0.15 -8.21 -11.63
C ASP A 15 0.49 -7.55 -10.42
N SER A 16 1.23 -6.46 -10.61
CA SER A 16 1.94 -5.80 -9.53
C SER A 16 1.25 -4.53 -9.04
N VAL A 17 1.39 -4.26 -7.74
CA VAL A 17 0.73 -3.13 -7.09
C VAL A 17 1.21 -1.76 -7.56
N ALA A 18 2.34 -1.65 -8.28
CA ALA A 18 2.88 -0.39 -8.79
C ALA A 18 1.84 0.48 -9.51
N ALA A 19 1.00 -0.12 -10.35
CA ALA A 19 -0.02 0.59 -11.12
C ALA A 19 -1.20 1.10 -10.28
N LEU A 20 -1.32 0.64 -9.03
CA LEU A 20 -2.41 0.97 -8.11
C LEU A 20 -1.99 2.00 -7.04
N VAL A 21 -0.69 2.33 -6.97
CA VAL A 21 -0.16 3.26 -5.96
C VAL A 21 -0.75 4.65 -6.19
N ARG A 22 -1.48 5.16 -5.19
CA ARG A 22 -2.01 6.52 -5.20
C ARG A 22 -1.03 7.45 -4.49
N PRO A 23 -0.72 8.62 -5.08
CA PRO A 23 0.07 9.63 -4.40
C PRO A 23 -0.55 10.00 -3.04
N VAL A 24 0.31 10.20 -2.06
CA VAL A 24 -0.10 10.61 -0.72
C VAL A 24 0.84 11.69 -0.21
N ARG A 25 0.29 12.61 0.60
CA ARG A 25 1.12 13.57 1.30
C ARG A 25 1.82 12.90 2.48
N GLN A 26 3.02 13.38 2.77
CA GLN A 26 3.84 12.93 3.88
C GLN A 26 4.10 14.12 4.80
N CYS A 27 3.99 13.90 6.11
CA CYS A 27 4.29 14.91 7.13
C CYS A 27 5.18 14.28 8.20
N THR A 28 6.14 15.04 8.73
CA THR A 28 6.99 14.56 9.82
C THR A 28 6.14 14.38 11.07
N LEU A 29 6.36 13.26 11.78
CA LEU A 29 5.68 13.01 13.04
C LEU A 29 6.03 14.09 14.07
N GLY A 30 5.00 14.69 14.68
CA GLY A 30 5.15 15.75 15.69
C GLY A 30 5.14 17.16 15.14
N GLU A 31 5.16 17.34 13.82
CA GLU A 31 4.86 18.63 13.18
C GLU A 31 3.34 18.80 13.04
N GLU A 32 2.86 20.06 13.06
CA GLU A 32 1.47 20.36 12.75
C GLU A 32 1.11 19.83 11.36
N THR A 33 0.20 18.85 11.28
CA THR A 33 -0.29 18.30 10.02
C THR A 33 -1.25 19.28 9.34
N PRO A 34 -0.85 20.01 8.28
CA PRO A 34 -1.64 21.12 7.74
C PRO A 34 -2.66 20.67 6.67
N GLY A 35 -3.18 19.44 6.71
CA GLY A 35 -3.87 18.87 5.54
C GLY A 35 -5.00 17.86 5.79
N VAL A 36 -5.89 17.77 4.81
CA VAL A 36 -7.06 16.86 4.78
C VAL A 36 -6.62 15.40 4.55
N PRO A 37 -6.91 14.45 5.45
CA PRO A 37 -6.56 13.04 5.27
C PRO A 37 -6.92 12.45 3.88
N PRO A 38 -6.18 11.44 3.37
CA PRO A 38 -5.14 10.69 4.07
C PRO A 38 -3.75 11.37 4.02
N VAL A 39 -2.98 11.20 5.11
CA VAL A 39 -1.57 11.61 5.21
C VAL A 39 -0.77 10.45 5.82
N VAL A 40 0.44 10.23 5.31
CA VAL A 40 1.40 9.33 5.96
C VAL A 40 2.29 10.15 6.88
N LEU A 41 2.31 9.79 8.17
CA LEU A 41 3.22 10.37 9.14
C LEU A 41 4.55 9.62 9.06
N VAL A 42 5.62 10.35 8.79
CA VAL A 42 6.97 9.78 8.64
C VAL A 42 7.87 10.17 9.80
N GLY A 43 8.78 9.28 10.19
CA GLY A 43 9.81 9.58 11.17
C GLY A 43 10.95 10.41 10.59
N SER A 44 11.99 10.62 11.39
CA SER A 44 13.13 11.50 11.04
C SER A 44 13.95 11.01 9.85
N HIS A 45 13.83 9.75 9.47
CA HIS A 45 14.52 9.16 8.33
C HIS A 45 13.58 8.91 7.13
N GLY A 46 12.34 9.43 7.19
CA GLY A 46 11.36 9.29 6.12
C GLY A 46 10.65 7.92 6.09
N GLU A 47 10.79 7.13 7.16
CA GLU A 47 10.11 5.86 7.33
C GLU A 47 8.64 6.07 7.74
N PRO A 48 7.68 5.29 7.22
CA PRO A 48 6.27 5.49 7.55
C PRO A 48 5.93 4.96 8.95
N THR A 49 5.56 5.86 9.86
CA THR A 49 5.33 5.54 11.28
C THR A 49 3.84 5.40 11.59
N ALA A 50 3.00 6.25 11.02
CA ALA A 50 1.55 6.22 11.23
C ALA A 50 0.79 6.77 10.01
N LEU A 51 -0.53 6.64 10.05
CA LEU A 51 -1.46 7.19 9.07
C LEU A 51 -2.41 8.15 9.76
N LEU A 52 -2.63 9.31 9.16
CA LEU A 52 -3.75 10.18 9.51
C LEU A 52 -4.88 9.90 8.53
N LEU A 53 -6.00 9.39 9.02
CA LEU A 53 -7.15 8.96 8.23
C LEU A 53 -8.41 9.71 8.70
N SER A 54 -9.39 9.83 7.81
CA SER A 54 -10.75 10.25 8.20
C SER A 54 -11.59 9.00 8.40
N ASP A 55 -12.23 8.86 9.55
CA ASP A 55 -13.21 7.83 9.79
C ASP A 55 -14.39 8.01 8.81
N PRO A 56 -14.73 7.00 8.00
CA PRO A 56 -15.75 7.15 6.97
C PRO A 56 -17.18 7.29 7.52
N ARG A 57 -17.40 6.99 8.80
CA ARG A 57 -18.71 7.06 9.48
C ARG A 57 -18.90 8.39 10.20
N THR A 58 -17.86 8.91 10.84
CA THR A 58 -17.95 10.12 11.67
C THR A 58 -17.28 11.33 11.06
N ALA A 59 -16.47 11.14 10.00
CA ALA A 59 -15.57 12.12 9.41
C ALA A 59 -14.49 12.66 10.37
N GLU A 60 -14.38 12.10 11.58
CA GLU A 60 -13.33 12.46 12.53
C GLU A 60 -11.97 12.03 12.00
N VAL A 61 -10.96 12.85 12.28
CA VAL A 61 -9.59 12.55 11.91
C VAL A 61 -8.97 11.69 13.01
N CYS A 62 -8.51 10.50 12.65
CA CYS A 62 -7.89 9.55 13.57
C CYS A 62 -6.51 9.14 13.09
N THR A 63 -5.65 8.77 14.05
CA THR A 63 -4.34 8.19 13.75
C THR A 63 -4.42 6.67 13.80
N ALA A 64 -3.96 6.02 12.74
CA ALA A 64 -3.88 4.57 12.62
C ALA A 64 -2.41 4.12 12.47
N PRO A 65 -2.03 2.92 12.95
CA PRO A 65 -0.70 2.39 12.76
C PRO A 65 -0.46 1.99 11.30
N VAL A 66 0.80 2.06 10.84
CA VAL A 66 1.20 1.43 9.57
C VAL A 66 1.25 -0.08 9.76
N SER A 67 0.09 -0.72 9.53
CA SER A 67 -0.13 -2.15 9.81
C SER A 67 0.40 -3.09 8.74
N LEU A 68 0.61 -2.59 7.51
CA LEU A 68 1.19 -3.34 6.41
C LEU A 68 1.93 -2.40 5.46
N ARG A 69 3.11 -2.84 5.03
CA ARG A 69 3.92 -2.22 3.97
C ARG A 69 4.16 -3.24 2.86
N VAL A 70 4.15 -2.78 1.61
CA VAL A 70 4.46 -3.60 0.43
C VAL A 70 5.43 -2.87 -0.48
N HIS A 71 6.12 -3.63 -1.35
CA HIS A 71 6.99 -3.08 -2.38
C HIS A 71 6.17 -2.86 -3.66
N PRO A 72 6.50 -1.89 -4.54
CA PRO A 72 5.79 -1.68 -5.79
C PRO A 72 5.79 -2.90 -6.71
N THR A 73 6.71 -3.85 -6.53
CA THR A 73 6.77 -5.12 -7.29
C THR A 73 6.00 -6.26 -6.63
N THR A 74 5.35 -6.05 -5.49
CA THR A 74 4.52 -7.06 -4.83
C THR A 74 3.33 -7.40 -5.72
N ASP A 75 2.95 -8.67 -5.73
CA ASP A 75 1.77 -9.16 -6.45
C ASP A 75 0.47 -8.61 -5.83
N VAL A 76 -0.52 -8.30 -6.67
CA VAL A 76 -1.80 -7.73 -6.25
C VAL A 76 -2.59 -8.69 -5.35
N THR A 77 -2.60 -9.99 -5.68
CA THR A 77 -3.31 -11.00 -4.90
C THR A 77 -2.61 -11.22 -3.57
N GLU A 78 -1.27 -11.33 -3.57
CA GLU A 78 -0.48 -11.42 -2.33
C GLU A 78 -0.74 -10.22 -1.41
N ALA A 79 -0.71 -9.00 -1.97
CA ALA A 79 -0.98 -7.78 -1.21
C ALA A 79 -2.41 -7.76 -0.64
N LEU A 80 -3.41 -8.17 -1.42
CA LEU A 80 -4.81 -8.23 -1.00
C LEU A 80 -5.02 -9.24 0.13
N GLU A 81 -4.48 -10.46 -0.02
CA GLU A 81 -4.59 -11.51 1.00
C GLU A 81 -3.99 -11.04 2.33
N ARG A 82 -2.76 -10.51 2.29
CA ARG A 82 -2.11 -9.96 3.48
C ARG A 82 -2.92 -8.82 4.08
N ALA A 83 -3.47 -7.92 3.27
CA ALA A 83 -4.29 -6.81 3.75
C ALA A 83 -5.56 -7.30 4.49
N LEU A 84 -6.22 -8.34 3.98
CA LEU A 84 -7.44 -8.92 4.55
C LEU A 84 -7.19 -9.75 5.82
N THR A 85 -5.98 -10.28 6.01
CA THR A 85 -5.59 -11.00 7.24
C THR A 85 -5.26 -10.08 8.43
N ARG A 86 -5.20 -8.75 8.22
CA ARG A 86 -5.01 -7.79 9.32
C ARG A 86 -6.20 -7.81 10.27
N THR A 87 -5.97 -7.32 11.49
CA THR A 87 -7.04 -7.13 12.49
C THR A 87 -8.22 -6.39 11.88
N ALA A 88 -9.44 -6.80 12.28
CA ALA A 88 -10.68 -6.34 11.68
C ALA A 88 -10.85 -4.81 11.60
N VAL A 89 -10.28 -4.09 12.57
CA VAL A 89 -10.32 -2.61 12.64
C VAL A 89 -9.35 -1.93 11.66
N LEU A 90 -8.33 -2.64 11.16
CA LEU A 90 -7.28 -2.12 10.28
C LEU A 90 -7.34 -2.68 8.86
N ARG A 91 -8.09 -3.76 8.62
CA ARG A 91 -8.07 -4.48 7.33
C ARG A 91 -8.53 -3.63 6.14
N PHE A 92 -9.34 -2.61 6.39
CA PHE A 92 -9.82 -1.66 5.38
C PHE A 92 -8.98 -0.38 5.32
N ASP A 93 -8.05 -0.18 6.25
CA ASP A 93 -7.10 0.94 6.17
C ASP A 93 -6.17 0.73 4.97
N PRO A 94 -5.76 1.80 4.29
CA PRO A 94 -4.87 1.69 3.15
C PRO A 94 -3.54 1.03 3.53
N VAL A 95 -2.91 0.37 2.56
CA VAL A 95 -1.59 -0.24 2.70
C VAL A 95 -0.54 0.75 2.22
N VAL A 96 0.56 0.90 2.95
CA VAL A 96 1.66 1.77 2.54
C VAL A 96 2.53 1.06 1.51
N CYS A 97 2.77 1.70 0.37
CA CYS A 97 3.74 1.24 -0.60
C CYS A 97 5.08 1.94 -0.34
N THR A 98 6.16 1.17 -0.16
CA THR A 98 7.50 1.69 0.06
C THR A 98 8.49 1.16 -0.96
N ASP A 99 9.56 1.91 -1.21
CA ASP A 99 10.72 1.37 -1.93
C ASP A 99 11.56 0.45 -1.04
N ARG A 100 12.70 -0.02 -1.57
CA ARG A 100 13.63 -0.91 -0.85
C ARG A 100 14.35 -0.23 0.31
N THR A 101 14.43 1.09 0.31
CA THR A 101 15.04 1.87 1.41
C THR A 101 14.03 2.19 2.51
N GLY A 102 12.74 1.91 2.27
CA GLY A 102 11.65 2.13 3.21
C GLY A 102 10.94 3.47 3.04
N HIS A 103 11.30 4.26 2.02
CA HIS A 103 10.64 5.53 1.72
C HIS A 103 9.25 5.29 1.12
N VAL A 104 8.29 6.14 1.50
CA VAL A 104 6.91 6.05 1.06
C VAL A 104 6.78 6.49 -0.40
N LEU A 105 6.24 5.60 -1.22
CA LEU A 105 5.87 5.88 -2.61
C LEU A 105 4.40 6.29 -2.73
N GLY A 106 3.54 5.80 -1.82
CA GLY A 106 2.12 6.12 -1.82
C GLY A 106 1.29 5.15 -0.98
N LEU A 107 -0.02 5.19 -1.21
CA LEU A 107 -0.99 4.31 -0.58
C LEU A 107 -1.68 3.42 -1.60
N LEU A 108 -1.98 2.20 -1.19
CA LEU A 108 -2.85 1.27 -1.90
C LEU A 108 -4.17 1.19 -1.16
N ARG A 109 -5.26 1.41 -1.87
CA ARG A 109 -6.60 1.22 -1.30
C ARG A 109 -7.03 -0.23 -1.48
N ILE A 110 -7.81 -0.74 -0.54
CA ILE A 110 -8.19 -2.16 -0.53
C ILE A 110 -9.17 -2.46 -1.66
N GLU A 111 -10.04 -1.52 -2.01
CA GLU A 111 -10.94 -1.61 -3.14
C GLU A 111 -10.21 -1.69 -4.49
N ASP A 112 -9.08 -0.98 -4.62
CA ASP A 112 -8.26 -0.98 -5.84
C ASP A 112 -7.57 -2.34 -6.00
N LEU A 113 -7.04 -2.90 -4.91
CA LEU A 113 -6.48 -4.25 -4.88
C LEU A 113 -7.53 -5.31 -5.22
N ALA A 114 -8.71 -5.24 -4.62
CA ALA A 114 -9.81 -6.17 -4.88
C ALA A 114 -10.31 -6.11 -6.34
N SER A 115 -10.40 -4.90 -6.89
CA SER A 115 -10.80 -4.67 -8.28
C SER A 115 -9.76 -5.24 -9.26
N ALA A 116 -8.47 -5.05 -8.98
CA ALA A 116 -7.39 -5.56 -9.81
C ALA A 116 -7.25 -7.09 -9.72
N ALA A 117 -7.31 -7.69 -8.52
CA ALA A 117 -7.24 -9.14 -8.32
C ALA A 117 -8.35 -9.89 -9.07
N ARG A 118 -9.52 -9.27 -9.24
CA ARG A 118 -10.61 -9.82 -10.05
C ARG A 118 -10.29 -9.86 -11.55
N LYS A 119 -9.52 -8.90 -12.07
CA LYS A 119 -9.15 -8.82 -13.50
C LYS A 119 -8.07 -9.82 -13.90
N SER A 120 -7.24 -10.23 -12.95
CA SER A 120 -6.17 -11.22 -13.17
C SER A 120 -6.65 -12.68 -13.15
N ARG A 121 -7.94 -12.93 -12.87
CA ARG A 121 -8.53 -14.28 -12.83
C ARG A 121 -9.19 -14.65 -14.16
#